data_AF-A0A5A9ZPM4-F1
#
_entry.id   AF-A0A5A9ZPM4-F1
#
_cell.length_a   1.000
_cell.length_b   1.000
_cell.length_c   1.000
_cell.angle_alpha   90.00
_cell.angle_beta   90.00
_cell.angle_gamma   90.00
#
_symmetry.space_group_name_H-M   'P 1'
#
loop_
_entity.id
_entity.type
_entity.pdbx_description
1 polymer ?
#
loop_
_entity_poly.entity_id
_entity_poly.type
_entity_poly.pdbx_seq_one_letter_code
_entity_poly.pdbx_strand_id
1 'polypeptide(L)'
;MQFQETIEAVGEVIDAVGVAAIVVGIVASTVIAVCRLVSREPDVYRQFRRFLGRSILLGLEILVAADIIKTVAVTPTLESVAVLAAIVVIRTFLSWSLELEISGRWPWQKPAAPRAATAQSGEA
;
A
#
# COMPACT_ATOMS: atom_id res chain seq x y z
N MET A 1 7.27 31.79 0.55
CA MET A 1 7.86 31.23 1.76
C MET A 1 6.79 30.56 2.63
N GLN A 2 5.77 31.28 3.15
CA GLN A 2 4.72 30.67 4.00
C GLN A 2 3.88 29.55 3.34
N PHE A 3 3.66 29.60 2.02
CA PHE A 3 2.93 28.55 1.29
C PHE A 3 3.73 27.25 1.14
N GLN A 4 5.06 27.32 1.01
CA GLN A 4 5.92 26.13 0.90
C GLN A 4 6.02 25.41 2.25
N GLU A 5 6.25 26.14 3.34
CA GLU A 5 6.26 25.58 4.69
C GLU A 5 4.92 24.90 5.04
N THR A 6 3.80 25.48 4.60
CA THR A 6 2.48 24.88 4.84
C THR A 6 2.33 23.56 4.08
N ILE A 7 2.78 23.50 2.82
CA ILE A 7 2.69 22.28 2.03
C ILE A 7 3.64 21.19 2.56
N GLU A 8 4.86 21.55 2.94
CA GLU A 8 5.81 20.62 3.55
C GLU A 8 5.26 20.05 4.86
N ALA A 9 4.72 20.88 5.75
CA ALA A 9 4.12 20.45 7.00
C ALA A 9 2.93 19.51 6.77
N VAL A 10 2.07 19.80 5.79
CA VAL A 10 0.95 18.92 5.42
C VAL A 10 1.45 17.59 4.87
N GLY A 11 2.46 17.61 3.99
CA GLY A 11 3.07 16.41 3.45
C GLY A 11 3.69 15.52 4.53
N GLU A 12 4.39 16.11 5.50
CA GLU A 12 4.99 15.40 6.63
C GLU A 12 3.95 14.80 7.58
N VAL A 13 2.86 15.52 7.88
CA VAL A 13 1.76 14.98 8.69
C VAL A 13 1.10 13.79 8.00
N ILE A 14 0.82 13.88 6.68
CA ILE A 14 0.21 12.78 5.94
C ILE A 14 1.15 11.57 5.88
N ASP A 15 2.45 11.80 5.69
CA ASP A 15 3.48 10.76 5.72
C ASP A 15 3.50 10.04 7.07
N ALA A 16 3.54 10.80 8.17
CA ALA A 16 3.49 10.28 9.53
C ALA A 16 2.22 9.46 9.80
N VAL A 17 1.05 9.91 9.31
CA VAL A 17 -0.21 9.17 9.43
C VAL A 17 -0.16 7.86 8.63
N GLY A 18 0.39 7.88 7.42
CA GLY A 18 0.56 6.71 6.58
C GLY A 18 1.45 5.66 7.24
N VAL A 19 2.63 6.08 7.73
CA VAL A 19 3.55 5.21 8.48
C VAL A 19 2.89 4.67 9.74
N ALA A 20 2.22 5.52 10.52
CA ALA A 20 1.53 5.11 11.73
C ALA A 20 0.45 4.05 11.44
N ALA A 21 -0.32 4.21 10.36
CA ALA A 21 -1.34 3.24 9.97
C ALA A 21 -0.74 1.86 9.63
N ILE A 22 0.41 1.82 8.93
CA ILE A 22 1.14 0.58 8.64
C ILE A 22 1.59 -0.07 9.95
N VAL A 23 2.26 0.69 10.81
CA VAL A 23 2.82 0.18 12.07
C VAL A 23 1.71 -0.36 12.97
N VAL A 24 0.62 0.39 13.16
CA VAL A 24 -0.55 -0.04 13.94
C VAL A 24 -1.14 -1.32 13.37
N GLY A 25 -1.27 -1.42 12.04
CA GLY A 25 -1.77 -2.62 11.39
C GLY A 25 -0.89 -3.85 11.60
N ILE A 26 0.43 -3.68 11.52
CA ILE A 26 1.41 -4.76 11.79
C ILE A 26 1.33 -5.20 13.25
N VAL A 27 1.33 -4.25 14.20
CA VAL A 27 1.25 -4.57 15.63
C VAL A 27 -0.07 -5.26 15.96
N ALA A 28 -1.21 -4.71 15.51
CA ALA A 28 -2.52 -5.28 15.77
C ALA A 28 -2.67 -6.67 15.15
N SER A 29 -2.26 -6.86 13.90
CA SER A 29 -2.32 -8.17 13.24
C SER A 29 -1.43 -9.21 13.95
N THR A 30 -0.25 -8.81 14.41
CA THR A 30 0.66 -9.68 15.17
C THR A 30 0.07 -10.07 16.52
N VAL A 31 -0.44 -9.11 17.29
CA VAL A 31 -1.09 -9.38 18.59
C VAL A 31 -2.27 -10.33 18.42
N ILE A 32 -3.14 -10.07 17.45
CA ILE A 32 -4.29 -10.94 17.16
C ILE A 32 -3.84 -12.35 16.76
N ALA A 33 -2.81 -12.46 15.93
CA ALA A 33 -2.26 -13.75 15.51
C ALA A 33 -1.68 -14.53 16.69
N VAL A 34 -0.92 -13.88 17.57
CA VAL A 34 -0.35 -14.51 18.77
C VAL A 34 -1.46 -14.97 19.71
N CYS A 35 -2.46 -14.14 20.00
CA CYS A 35 -3.60 -14.53 20.84
C CYS A 35 -4.35 -15.76 20.27
N ARG A 36 -4.60 -15.79 18.96
CA ARG A 36 -5.29 -16.91 18.30
C ARG A 36 -4.45 -18.18 18.24
N LEU A 37 -3.13 -18.04 18.10
CA LEU A 37 -2.20 -19.16 18.15
C LEU A 37 -2.19 -19.81 19.53
N VAL A 38 -2.20 -19.00 20.60
CA VAL A 38 -2.33 -19.47 21.99
C VAL A 38 -3.68 -20.18 22.20
N SER A 39 -4.76 -19.66 21.61
CA SER A 39 -6.08 -20.28 21.63
C SER A 39 -6.23 -21.50 20.70
N ARG A 40 -5.18 -21.91 19.98
CA ARG A 40 -5.15 -23.03 19.02
C ARG A 40 -6.22 -22.96 17.93
N GLU A 41 -6.56 -21.75 17.47
CA GLU A 41 -7.45 -21.61 16.31
C GLU A 41 -6.78 -22.11 15.02
N PRO A 42 -7.52 -22.74 14.09
CA PRO A 42 -7.03 -23.02 12.75
C PRO A 42 -6.98 -21.74 11.88
N ASP A 43 -6.16 -21.74 10.83
CA ASP A 43 -6.07 -20.68 9.81
C ASP A 43 -5.52 -19.30 10.26
N VAL A 44 -4.81 -19.24 11.40
CA VAL A 44 -4.18 -18.02 11.94
C VAL A 44 -3.30 -17.30 10.92
N TYR A 45 -2.49 -18.05 10.16
CA TYR A 45 -1.58 -17.49 9.17
C TYR A 45 -2.30 -16.75 8.04
N ARG A 46 -3.39 -17.32 7.52
CA ARG A 46 -4.13 -16.72 6.41
C ARG A 46 -4.88 -15.47 6.85
N GLN A 47 -5.39 -15.45 8.08
CA GLN A 47 -6.04 -14.29 8.65
C GLN A 47 -5.04 -13.17 8.98
N PHE A 48 -3.88 -13.51 9.54
CA PHE A 48 -2.75 -12.59 9.74
C PHE A 48 -2.36 -11.92 8.43
N ARG A 49 -2.09 -12.71 7.37
CA ARG A 49 -1.68 -12.20 6.06
C ARG A 49 -2.74 -11.30 5.41
N ARG A 50 -4.03 -11.59 5.63
CA ARG A 50 -5.14 -10.77 5.13
C ARG A 50 -5.24 -9.42 5.83
N PHE A 51 -5.05 -9.38 7.15
CA PHE A 51 -5.06 -8.13 7.93
C PHE A 51 -3.82 -7.29 7.62
N LEU A 52 -2.64 -7.91 7.63
CA LEU A 52 -1.37 -7.29 7.31
C LEU A 52 -1.39 -6.65 5.91
N GLY A 53 -1.88 -7.39 4.90
CA GLY A 53 -1.99 -6.88 3.54
C GLY A 53 -2.94 -5.68 3.42
N ARG A 54 -4.08 -5.70 4.13
CA ARG A 54 -5.03 -4.59 4.15
C ARG A 54 -4.44 -3.34 4.80
N SER A 55 -3.72 -3.48 5.92
CA SER A 55 -3.12 -2.33 6.59
C SER A 55 -1.96 -1.73 5.80
N ILE A 56 -1.16 -2.56 5.14
CA ILE A 56 -0.09 -2.09 4.25
C ILE A 56 -0.70 -1.33 3.07
N LEU A 57 -1.74 -1.87 2.42
CA LEU A 57 -2.40 -1.22 1.28
C LEU A 57 -2.98 0.15 1.67
N LEU A 58 -3.68 0.23 2.80
CA LEU A 58 -4.20 1.50 3.34
C LEU A 58 -3.07 2.51 3.61
N GLY A 59 -1.99 2.06 4.24
CA GLY A 59 -0.83 2.90 4.49
C GLY A 59 -0.19 3.41 3.20
N LEU A 60 -0.05 2.56 2.20
CA LEU A 60 0.47 2.93 0.89
C LEU A 60 -0.41 3.97 0.20
N GLU A 61 -1.75 3.84 0.25
CA GLU A 61 -2.68 4.84 -0.29
C GLU A 61 -2.44 6.24 0.34
N ILE A 62 -2.26 6.29 1.67
CA ILE A 62 -2.01 7.55 2.40
C ILE A 62 -0.62 8.11 2.05
N LEU A 63 0.41 7.26 2.04
CA LEU A 63 1.76 7.67 1.68
C LEU A 63 1.80 8.21 0.24
N VAL A 64 0.96 7.69 -0.68
CA VAL A 64 0.96 8.15 -2.09
C VAL A 64 0.52 9.60 -2.17
N ALA A 65 -0.47 9.99 -1.37
CA ALA A 65 -0.90 11.37 -1.27
C ALA A 65 0.23 12.29 -0.74
N ALA A 66 0.97 11.88 0.30
CA ALA A 66 2.06 12.67 0.87
C ALA A 66 3.15 13.03 -0.16
N ASP A 67 3.50 12.09 -1.03
CA ASP A 67 4.52 12.31 -2.05
C ASP A 67 4.04 13.15 -3.23
N ILE A 68 2.79 13.00 -3.65
CA ILE A 68 2.20 13.89 -4.66
C ILE A 68 2.27 15.34 -4.15
N ILE A 69 2.01 15.55 -2.86
CA ILE A 69 2.08 16.87 -2.23
C ILE A 69 3.52 17.41 -2.22
N LYS A 70 4.51 16.60 -1.77
CA LYS A 70 5.93 16.99 -1.78
C LYS A 70 6.46 17.28 -3.19
N THR A 71 6.02 16.53 -4.20
CA THR A 71 6.50 16.71 -5.59
C THR A 71 6.02 18.00 -6.25
N VAL A 72 4.84 18.51 -5.89
CA VAL A 72 4.26 19.72 -6.50
C VAL A 72 4.77 21.02 -5.83
N ALA A 73 5.30 20.93 -4.61
CA ALA A 73 5.60 22.11 -3.77
C ALA A 73 7.01 22.70 -3.90
N VAL A 74 7.97 21.95 -4.45
CA VAL A 74 9.39 22.33 -4.38
C VAL A 74 9.75 23.28 -5.52
N THR A 75 10.25 24.47 -5.15
CA THR A 75 10.87 25.41 -6.09
C THR A 75 12.14 24.80 -6.68
N PRO A 76 12.28 24.73 -8.00
CA PRO A 76 13.30 23.91 -8.63
C PRO A 76 14.70 24.53 -8.49
N THR A 77 15.53 23.93 -7.64
CA THR A 77 16.98 23.88 -7.86
C THR A 77 17.30 22.48 -8.41
N LEU A 78 18.28 22.36 -9.31
CA LEU A 78 18.56 21.07 -9.95
C LEU A 78 18.96 19.97 -8.96
N GLU A 79 19.62 20.34 -7.85
CA GLU A 79 20.02 19.40 -6.80
C GLU A 79 18.82 18.90 -5.98
N SER A 80 17.95 19.80 -5.52
CA SER A 80 16.74 19.42 -4.77
C SER A 80 15.77 18.62 -5.63
N VAL A 81 15.66 18.94 -6.93
CA VAL A 81 14.85 18.16 -7.88
C VAL A 81 15.45 16.76 -8.09
N ALA A 82 16.77 16.62 -8.15
CA ALA A 82 17.43 15.32 -8.33
C ALA A 82 17.21 14.39 -7.12
N VAL A 83 17.35 14.91 -5.88
CA VAL A 83 17.09 14.13 -4.66
C VAL A 83 15.62 13.74 -4.57
N LEU A 84 14.72 14.67 -4.86
CA LEU A 84 13.27 14.42 -4.86
C LEU A 84 12.89 13.36 -5.92
N ALA A 85 13.42 13.47 -7.13
CA ALA A 85 13.19 12.49 -8.19
C ALA A 85 13.70 11.09 -7.80
N ALA A 86 14.87 11.01 -7.14
CA ALA A 86 15.40 9.73 -6.65
C ALA A 86 14.47 9.10 -5.59
N ILE A 87 13.97 9.88 -4.64
CA ILE A 87 13.04 9.40 -3.60
C ILE A 87 11.74 8.89 -4.25
N VAL A 88 11.16 9.63 -5.19
CA VAL A 88 9.93 9.24 -5.91
C VAL A 88 10.13 7.94 -6.70
N VAL A 89 11.28 7.77 -7.36
CA VAL A 89 11.61 6.54 -8.11
C VAL A 89 11.73 5.34 -7.19
N ILE A 90 12.50 5.46 -6.09
CA ILE A 90 12.66 4.39 -5.10
C ILE A 90 11.30 3.97 -4.57
N ARG A 91 10.45 4.95 -4.25
CA ARG A 91 9.15 4.65 -3.66
C ARG A 91 8.18 4.02 -4.64
N THR A 92 8.12 4.49 -5.88
CA THR A 92 7.30 3.87 -6.94
C THR A 92 7.71 2.41 -7.12
N PHE A 93 9.02 2.13 -7.12
CA PHE A 93 9.55 0.77 -7.21
C PHE A 93 9.19 -0.09 -6.01
N LEU A 94 9.38 0.39 -4.77
CA LEU A 94 9.06 -0.35 -3.55
C LEU A 94 7.56 -0.64 -3.42
N SER A 95 6.73 0.36 -3.68
CA SER A 95 5.26 0.22 -3.63
C SER A 95 4.79 -0.83 -4.65
N TRP A 96 5.35 -0.79 -5.86
CA TRP A 96 5.04 -1.75 -6.90
C TRP A 96 5.55 -3.17 -6.59
N SER A 97 6.76 -3.30 -6.04
CA SER A 97 7.33 -4.60 -5.65
C SER A 97 6.53 -5.28 -4.53
N LEU A 98 6.05 -4.51 -3.56
CA LEU A 98 5.21 -5.05 -2.47
C LEU A 98 3.84 -5.50 -2.99
N GLU A 99 3.24 -4.72 -3.88
CA GLU A 99 1.96 -5.07 -4.48
C GLU A 99 2.05 -6.35 -5.32
N LEU A 100 3.17 -6.55 -6.04
CA LEU A 100 3.48 -7.79 -6.75
C LEU A 100 3.59 -8.99 -5.81
N GLU A 101 4.27 -8.86 -4.68
CA GLU A 101 4.46 -9.93 -3.70
C GLU A 101 3.13 -10.32 -3.02
N ILE A 102 2.31 -9.33 -2.67
CA ILE A 102 1.02 -9.52 -2.01
C ILE A 102 -0.01 -10.11 -2.98
N SER A 103 -0.03 -9.62 -4.23
CA SER A 103 -0.99 -10.06 -5.25
C SER A 103 -0.57 -11.37 -5.91
N GLY A 104 0.73 -11.69 -5.97
CA GLY A 104 1.28 -12.80 -6.74
C GLY A 104 1.03 -12.70 -8.25
N ARG A 105 0.60 -11.53 -8.72
CA ARG A 105 0.12 -11.25 -10.09
C ARG A 105 0.74 -9.93 -10.52
N TRP A 106 1.21 -9.84 -11.75
CA TRP A 106 1.62 -8.54 -12.28
C TRP A 106 0.41 -7.60 -12.37
N PRO A 107 0.55 -6.29 -12.09
CA PRO A 107 -0.58 -5.36 -12.13
C PRO A 107 -1.23 -5.25 -13.52
N TRP A 108 -0.51 -5.62 -14.58
CA TRP A 108 -1.06 -5.72 -15.94
C TRP A 108 -1.73 -7.07 -16.27
N GLN A 109 -1.76 -8.03 -15.34
CA GLN A 109 -2.54 -9.25 -15.53
C GLN A 109 -4.02 -8.94 -15.29
N LYS A 110 -4.77 -8.83 -16.39
CA LYS A 110 -6.23 -8.67 -16.35
C LYS A 110 -6.85 -9.83 -15.55
N PRO A 111 -7.84 -9.57 -14.68
CA PRO A 111 -8.56 -10.64 -13.98
C PRO A 111 -9.07 -11.65 -15.01
N ALA A 112 -8.71 -12.92 -14.84
CA ALA A 112 -9.28 -13.98 -15.66
C ALA A 112 -10.80 -13.87 -15.55
N ALA A 113 -11.46 -13.53 -16.67
CA ALA A 113 -12.89 -13.37 -16.74
C ALA A 113 -13.55 -14.62 -16.13
N PRO A 114 -14.59 -14.47 -15.28
CA PRO A 114 -15.36 -15.61 -14.81
C PRO A 114 -15.80 -16.38 -16.05
N ARG A 115 -15.29 -17.60 -16.21
CA ARG A 115 -15.70 -18.50 -17.28
C ARG A 115 -17.16 -18.80 -17.00
N ALA A 116 -18.05 -18.02 -17.60
CA ALA A 116 -19.48 -18.21 -17.53
C ALA A 116 -19.72 -19.66 -17.93
N ALA A 117 -20.22 -20.44 -16.99
CA ALA A 117 -20.68 -21.79 -17.23
C ALA A 117 -21.91 -21.69 -18.14
N THR A 118 -21.71 -21.62 -19.45
CA THR A 118 -22.69 -22.10 -20.41
C THR A 118 -22.55 -23.61 -20.48
N ALA A 119 -23.01 -24.25 -19.41
CA ALA A 119 -23.47 -25.63 -19.48
C ALA A 119 -24.68 -25.67 -20.42
N GLN A 120 -24.55 -26.48 -21.47
CA GLN A 120 -25.55 -27.45 -21.91
C GLN A 120 -27.02 -27.09 -21.63
N SER A 121 -27.73 -26.64 -22.66
CA SER A 121 -29.17 -26.89 -22.82
C SER A 121 -29.57 -26.62 -24.27
N GLY A 122 -29.71 -27.69 -25.05
CA GLY A 122 -30.15 -27.61 -26.45
C GLY A 122 -30.04 -28.94 -27.20
N GLU A 123 -30.31 -30.06 -26.53
CA GLU A 123 -30.74 -31.30 -27.18
C GLU A 123 -32.25 -31.13 -27.43
N ALA A 124 -32.65 -31.09 -28.69
CA ALA A 124 -34.02 -31.26 -29.17
C ALA A 124 -33.97 -31.88 -30.57
#